data_AF-A0A6M4P9T2-F1
#
_entry.id   AF-A0A6M4P9T2-F1
#
_cell.length_a   1.000
_cell.length_b   1.000
_cell.length_c   1.000
_cell.angle_alpha   90.00
_cell.angle_beta   90.00
_cell.angle_gamma   90.00
#
_symmetry.space_group_name_H-M   'P 1'
#
loop_
_entity.id
_entity.type
_entity.pdbx_description
1 polymer ?
#
loop_
_entity_poly.entity_id
_entity_poly.type
_entity_poly.pdbx_seq_one_letter_code
_entity_poly.pdbx_strand_id
1 'polypeptide(L)'
;MTENLKFILSRYDHYIEGVQSKSNLYITLNTFVLTGSVTLFGGFENDLSNFLIGLLLLIIISSVIATIYILLAVNPKTKKSDNDSIIFFGNVQEKKANAEYWEVIKNTNKSDFEEDLANQVQQVASIVCKKHKTLKNAGYLLITQFILIGIWLTTFILNKI
;
A
#
# COMPACT_ATOMS: atom_id res chain seq x y z
N MET A 1 17.72 26.69 -3.04
CA MET A 1 16.39 26.08 -2.87
C MET A 1 16.35 24.69 -3.49
N THR A 2 16.84 24.52 -4.72
CA THR A 2 16.90 23.21 -5.41
C THR A 2 17.39 22.04 -4.55
N GLU A 3 18.55 22.17 -3.87
CA GLU A 3 19.11 21.09 -3.05
C GLU A 3 18.21 20.69 -1.87
N ASN A 4 17.52 21.64 -1.25
CA ASN A 4 16.55 21.35 -0.20
C ASN A 4 15.36 20.55 -0.74
N LEU A 5 14.88 20.89 -1.94
CA LEU A 5 13.77 20.17 -2.58
C LEU A 5 14.16 18.74 -2.97
N LYS A 6 15.37 18.54 -3.52
CA LYS A 6 15.92 17.20 -3.79
C LYS A 6 16.04 16.38 -2.51
N PHE A 7 16.55 16.98 -1.44
CA PHE A 7 16.64 16.33 -0.14
C PHE A 7 15.25 15.91 0.40
N ILE A 8 14.24 16.79 0.31
CA ILE A 8 12.86 16.46 0.71
C ILE A 8 12.30 15.32 -0.14
N LEU A 9 12.52 15.35 -1.46
CA LEU A 9 12.08 14.30 -2.38
C LEU A 9 12.69 12.94 -1.99
N SER A 10 13.99 12.89 -1.72
CA SER A 10 14.68 11.66 -1.27
C SER A 10 14.11 11.11 0.05
N ARG A 11 13.68 11.98 0.97
CA ARG A 11 13.02 11.57 2.22
C ARG A 11 11.65 10.94 1.95
N TYR A 12 10.94 11.42 0.94
CA TYR A 12 9.67 10.83 0.54
C TYR A 12 9.84 9.48 -0.16
N ASP A 13 10.88 9.30 -0.97
CA ASP A 13 11.23 7.99 -1.52
C ASP A 13 11.45 6.97 -0.41
N HIS A 14 12.20 7.35 0.63
CA HIS A 14 12.38 6.50 1.81
C HIS A 14 11.06 6.18 2.54
N TYR A 15 10.10 7.11 2.57
CA TYR A 15 8.76 6.84 3.11
C TYR A 15 7.95 5.89 2.23
N ILE A 16 8.13 5.91 0.91
CA ILE A 16 7.52 4.93 -0.01
C ILE A 16 8.10 3.53 0.27
N GLU A 17 9.43 3.42 0.41
CA GLU A 17 10.10 2.17 0.80
C GLU A 17 9.56 1.63 2.12
N GLY A 18 9.35 2.51 3.11
CA GLY A 18 8.76 2.16 4.40
C GLY A 18 7.34 1.58 4.27
N VAL A 19 6.49 2.14 3.40
CA VAL A 19 5.16 1.56 3.09
C VAL A 19 5.31 0.20 2.43
N GLN A 20 6.25 0.04 1.51
CA GLN A 20 6.46 -1.21 0.78
C GLN A 20 6.90 -2.33 1.73
N SER A 21 7.87 -2.06 2.61
CA SER A 21 8.32 -3.01 3.62
C SER A 21 7.19 -3.44 4.58
N LYS A 22 6.40 -2.48 5.09
CA LYS A 22 5.24 -2.80 5.94
C LYS A 22 4.15 -3.58 5.19
N SER A 23 3.89 -3.24 3.92
CA SER A 23 2.94 -3.97 3.08
C SER A 23 3.37 -5.43 2.89
N ASN A 24 4.66 -5.68 2.70
CA ASN A 24 5.21 -7.05 2.58
C ASN A 24 5.04 -7.85 3.89
N LEU A 25 5.22 -7.21 5.04
CA LEU A 25 4.93 -7.84 6.32
C LEU A 25 3.43 -8.16 6.45
N TYR A 26 2.57 -7.19 6.12
CA TYR A 26 1.12 -7.31 6.24
C TYR A 26 0.55 -8.40 5.32
N ILE A 27 1.01 -8.50 4.07
CA ILE A 27 0.55 -9.56 3.17
C ILE A 27 0.97 -10.92 3.70
N THR A 28 2.19 -11.07 4.22
CA THR A 28 2.70 -12.31 4.80
C THR A 28 1.82 -12.77 5.96
N LEU A 29 1.56 -11.88 6.93
CA LEU A 29 0.68 -12.17 8.07
C LEU A 29 -0.74 -12.51 7.62
N ASN A 30 -1.31 -11.73 6.68
CA ASN A 30 -2.65 -11.95 6.18
C ASN A 30 -2.77 -13.28 5.42
N THR A 31 -1.73 -13.70 4.68
CA THR A 31 -1.67 -15.01 4.01
C THR A 31 -1.69 -16.14 5.03
N PHE A 32 -0.96 -16.03 6.15
CA PHE A 32 -1.05 -17.02 7.23
C PHE A 32 -2.45 -17.09 7.84
N VAL A 33 -3.05 -15.94 8.14
CA VAL A 33 -4.41 -15.87 8.69
C VAL A 33 -5.44 -16.49 7.75
N LEU A 34 -5.42 -16.10 6.47
CA LEU A 34 -6.34 -16.60 5.46
C LEU A 34 -6.20 -18.11 5.27
N THR A 35 -4.96 -18.58 5.06
CA THR A 35 -4.67 -20.00 4.86
C THR A 35 -5.09 -20.82 6.07
N GLY A 36 -4.69 -20.39 7.28
CA GLY A 36 -5.04 -21.08 8.52
C GLY A 36 -6.57 -21.15 8.72
N SER A 37 -7.28 -20.05 8.47
CA SER A 37 -8.74 -20.01 8.62
C SER A 37 -9.46 -20.91 7.61
N VAL A 38 -9.00 -20.94 6.35
CA VAL A 38 -9.54 -21.83 5.31
C VAL A 38 -9.28 -23.31 5.64
N THR A 39 -8.07 -23.64 6.11
CA THR A 39 -7.74 -25.00 6.55
C THR A 39 -8.60 -25.45 7.72
N LEU A 40 -8.81 -24.57 8.73
CA LEU A 40 -9.68 -24.88 9.87
C LEU A 40 -11.14 -25.07 9.45
N PHE A 41 -11.62 -24.24 8.52
CA PHE A 41 -12.98 -24.34 7.99
C PHE A 41 -13.21 -25.71 7.33
N GLY A 42 -12.33 -26.14 6.42
CA GLY A 42 -12.47 -27.43 5.75
C GLY A 42 -12.17 -28.65 6.62
N GLY A 43 -11.38 -28.49 7.68
CA GLY A 43 -10.98 -29.60 8.57
C GLY A 43 -11.99 -29.95 9.66
N PHE A 44 -12.81 -28.98 10.10
CA PHE A 44 -13.71 -29.14 11.25
C PHE A 44 -15.17 -28.77 10.97
N GLU A 45 -15.57 -28.57 9.71
CA GLU A 45 -16.90 -28.07 9.35
C GLU A 45 -18.05 -28.81 10.06
N ASN A 46 -17.96 -30.14 10.20
CA ASN A 46 -19.01 -30.97 10.80
C ASN A 46 -18.99 -31.01 12.33
N ASP A 47 -17.88 -30.60 12.97
CA ASP A 47 -17.68 -30.68 14.43
C ASP A 47 -17.81 -29.31 15.12
N LEU A 48 -17.95 -28.24 14.34
CA LEU A 48 -18.03 -26.87 14.85
C LEU A 48 -19.47 -26.41 15.02
N SER A 49 -19.73 -25.62 16.05
CA SER A 49 -20.99 -24.91 16.18
C SER A 49 -21.13 -23.84 15.09
N ASN A 50 -22.37 -23.54 14.68
CA ASN A 50 -22.66 -22.47 13.70
C ASN A 50 -21.99 -21.13 14.03
N PHE A 51 -21.81 -20.84 15.33
CA PHE A 51 -21.10 -19.65 15.78
C PHE A 51 -19.62 -19.64 15.40
N LEU A 52 -18.90 -20.75 15.62
CA LEU A 52 -17.48 -20.90 15.27
C LEU A 52 -17.27 -20.88 13.75
N ILE A 53 -18.20 -21.48 13.00
CA ILE A 53 -18.22 -21.43 11.52
C ILE A 53 -18.40 -19.98 11.05
N GLY A 54 -19.38 -19.25 11.62
CA GLY A 54 -19.63 -17.85 11.30
C GLY A 54 -18.42 -16.94 11.59
N LEU A 55 -17.72 -17.18 12.70
CA LEU A 55 -16.47 -16.47 13.03
C LEU A 55 -15.36 -16.74 12.01
N LEU A 56 -15.15 -17.99 11.58
CA LEU A 56 -14.15 -18.31 10.54
C LEU A 56 -14.48 -17.62 9.21
N LEU A 57 -15.74 -17.65 8.78
CA LEU A 57 -16.17 -16.95 7.58
C LEU A 57 -15.91 -15.45 7.67
N LEU A 58 -16.18 -14.84 8.83
CA LEU A 58 -15.90 -13.42 9.05
C LEU A 58 -14.39 -13.11 8.97
N ILE A 59 -13.53 -13.97 9.53
CA ILE A 59 -12.08 -13.83 9.44
C ILE A 59 -11.61 -13.95 7.99
N ILE A 60 -12.13 -14.92 7.23
CA ILE A 60 -11.80 -15.13 5.82
C ILE A 60 -12.19 -13.90 4.98
N ILE A 61 -13.42 -13.42 5.12
CA ILE A 61 -13.90 -12.22 4.41
C ILE A 61 -13.05 -11.00 4.77
N SER A 62 -12.79 -10.79 6.07
CA SER A 62 -11.90 -9.72 6.54
C SER A 62 -10.49 -9.83 5.94
N SER A 63 -9.97 -11.04 5.78
CA SER A 63 -8.66 -11.30 5.17
C SER A 63 -8.63 -10.93 3.70
N VAL A 64 -9.69 -11.24 2.95
CA VAL A 64 -9.81 -10.82 1.54
C VAL A 64 -9.84 -9.29 1.44
N ILE A 65 -10.62 -8.62 2.30
CA ILE A 65 -10.70 -7.15 2.33
C ILE A 65 -9.33 -6.54 2.69
N ALA A 66 -8.62 -7.11 3.67
CA ALA A 66 -7.29 -6.66 4.04
C ALA A 66 -6.29 -6.79 2.88
N THR A 67 -6.31 -7.91 2.14
CA THR A 67 -5.51 -8.08 0.92
C THR A 67 -5.78 -6.97 -0.09
N ILE A 68 -7.05 -6.62 -0.33
CA ILE A 68 -7.41 -5.53 -1.26
C ILE A 68 -6.78 -4.20 -0.81
N TYR A 69 -6.88 -3.84 0.47
CA TYR A 69 -6.24 -2.62 0.97
C TYR A 69 -4.71 -2.64 0.83
N ILE A 70 -4.07 -3.78 1.09
CA ILE A 70 -2.61 -3.93 0.93
C ILE A 70 -2.23 -3.74 -0.54
N LEU A 71 -2.94 -4.39 -1.46
CA LEU A 71 -2.72 -4.26 -2.91
C LEU A 71 -2.92 -2.81 -3.39
N LEU A 72 -3.96 -2.12 -2.91
CA LEU A 72 -4.20 -0.71 -3.21
C LEU A 72 -3.09 0.22 -2.65
N ALA A 73 -2.48 -0.16 -1.53
CA ALA A 73 -1.37 0.60 -0.94
C ALA A 73 -0.08 0.45 -1.76
N VAL A 74 0.23 -0.76 -2.25
CA VAL A 74 1.44 -1.02 -3.05
C VAL A 74 1.30 -0.59 -4.50
N ASN A 75 0.09 -0.60 -5.07
CA ASN A 75 -0.15 -0.26 -6.47
C ASN A 75 0.56 1.05 -6.86
N PRO A 76 1.38 1.06 -7.94
CA PRO A 76 2.04 2.29 -8.40
C PRO A 76 1.00 3.37 -8.71
N LYS A 77 1.23 4.57 -8.17
CA LYS A 77 0.40 5.74 -8.45
C LYS A 77 1.17 6.67 -9.36
N THR A 78 0.85 6.62 -10.64
CA THR A 78 1.43 7.50 -11.66
C THR A 78 0.41 8.58 -11.99
N LYS A 79 0.17 9.50 -11.03
CA LYS A 79 -0.70 10.64 -11.31
C LYS A 79 0.08 11.60 -12.21
N LYS A 80 -0.31 11.70 -13.48
CA LYS A 80 0.19 12.76 -14.36
C LYS A 80 -0.36 14.10 -13.85
N SER A 81 0.50 15.11 -13.79
CA SER A 81 0.06 16.48 -13.62
C SER A 81 -0.47 17.00 -14.96
N ASP A 82 -1.47 17.89 -14.96
CA ASP A 82 -1.97 18.48 -16.20
C ASP A 82 -0.90 19.31 -16.94
N ASN A 83 0.15 19.72 -16.21
CA ASN A 83 1.32 20.39 -16.77
C ASN A 83 2.40 19.39 -17.20
N ASP A 84 3.07 19.73 -18.31
CA ASP A 84 4.20 18.97 -18.84
C ASP A 84 5.41 19.10 -17.89
N SER A 85 5.64 18.08 -17.06
CA SER A 85 6.77 18.07 -16.13
C SER A 85 8.08 17.74 -16.85
N ILE A 86 9.15 18.39 -16.43
CA ILE A 86 10.49 18.31 -17.03
C ILE A 86 11.18 17.03 -16.57
N ILE A 87 10.99 16.64 -15.30
CA ILE A 87 11.67 15.50 -14.70
C ILE A 87 10.75 14.31 -14.36
N PHE A 88 9.43 14.41 -14.56
CA PHE A 88 8.54 13.28 -14.28
C PHE A 88 8.72 12.21 -15.37
N PHE A 89 9.10 10.99 -14.96
CA PHE A 89 9.42 9.89 -15.87
C PHE A 89 8.31 9.63 -16.91
N GLY A 90 7.05 9.84 -16.55
CA GLY A 90 5.92 9.67 -17.45
C GLY A 90 5.82 10.72 -18.56
N ASN A 91 6.31 11.94 -18.35
CA ASN A 91 6.40 12.99 -19.38
C ASN A 91 7.72 12.87 -20.16
N VAL A 92 8.81 12.46 -19.49
CA VAL A 92 10.11 12.23 -20.15
C VAL A 92 9.99 11.13 -21.22
N GLN A 93 9.33 10.01 -20.91
CA GLN A 93 9.14 8.92 -21.88
C GLN A 93 8.28 9.31 -23.10
N GLU A 94 7.47 10.36 -23.01
CA GLU A 94 6.62 10.81 -24.13
C GLU A 94 7.40 11.63 -25.17
N LYS A 95 8.60 12.13 -24.81
CA LYS A 95 9.50 12.81 -25.75
C LYS A 95 10.22 11.73 -26.58
N LYS A 96 9.86 11.61 -27.86
CA LYS A 96 10.16 10.41 -28.69
C LYS A 96 11.61 10.34 -29.16
N ALA A 97 12.32 11.47 -29.22
CA ALA A 97 13.73 11.52 -29.62
C ALA A 97 14.62 12.09 -28.49
N ASN A 98 15.80 11.50 -28.29
CA ASN A 98 16.79 11.99 -27.32
C ASN A 98 17.15 13.47 -27.53
N ALA A 99 17.15 13.93 -28.79
CA ALA A 99 17.39 15.34 -29.13
C ALA A 99 16.27 16.27 -28.61
N GLU A 100 15.03 15.80 -28.54
CA GLU A 100 13.90 16.59 -28.05
C GLU A 100 14.01 16.83 -26.54
N TYR A 101 14.33 15.79 -25.76
CA TYR A 101 14.48 15.97 -24.31
C TYR A 101 15.72 16.78 -23.93
N TRP A 102 16.83 16.59 -24.66
CA TRP A 102 18.03 17.40 -24.46
C TRP A 102 17.75 18.89 -24.69
N GLU A 103 17.02 19.25 -25.74
CA GLU A 103 16.62 20.64 -25.99
C GLU A 103 15.69 21.17 -24.89
N VAL A 104 14.76 20.37 -24.36
CA VAL A 104 13.95 20.77 -23.20
C VAL A 104 14.85 21.12 -22.01
N ILE A 105 15.79 20.25 -21.65
CA ILE A 105 16.70 20.48 -20.52
C ILE A 105 17.59 21.71 -20.75
N LYS A 106 18.14 21.85 -21.96
CA LYS A 106 19.03 22.95 -22.31
C LYS A 106 18.33 24.32 -22.27
N ASN A 107 17.07 24.36 -22.69
CA ASN A 107 16.28 25.60 -22.75
C ASN A 107 15.52 25.90 -21.44
N THR A 108 15.49 24.95 -20.51
CA THR A 108 14.89 25.13 -19.18
C THR A 108 15.75 26.07 -18.34
N ASN A 109 15.14 27.14 -17.83
CA ASN A 109 15.83 28.02 -16.89
C ASN A 109 15.77 27.44 -15.46
N LYS A 110 16.62 27.97 -14.57
CA LYS A 110 16.69 27.48 -13.17
C LYS A 110 15.37 27.63 -12.40
N SER A 111 14.63 28.70 -12.63
CA SER A 111 13.36 28.97 -11.94
C SER A 111 12.31 27.93 -12.31
N ASP A 112 12.14 27.66 -13.61
CA ASP A 112 11.19 26.67 -14.13
C ASP A 112 11.52 25.26 -13.59
N PHE A 113 12.81 24.93 -13.52
CA PHE A 113 13.26 23.66 -12.93
C PHE A 113 12.95 23.57 -11.43
N GLU A 114 13.18 24.64 -10.67
CA GLU A 114 12.85 24.68 -9.24
C GLU A 114 11.34 24.57 -9.00
N GLU A 115 10.52 25.17 -9.87
CA GLU A 115 9.06 25.06 -9.82
C GLU A 115 8.57 23.64 -10.12
N ASP A 116 9.08 23.00 -11.20
CA ASP A 116 8.76 21.61 -11.51
C ASP A 116 9.15 20.67 -10.36
N LEU A 117 10.32 20.88 -9.76
CA LEU A 117 10.78 20.10 -8.61
C LEU A 117 9.89 20.30 -7.38
N ALA A 118 9.43 21.52 -7.11
CA ALA A 118 8.49 21.80 -6.02
C ALA A 118 7.14 21.11 -6.26
N ASN A 119 6.65 21.11 -7.50
CA ASN A 119 5.44 20.40 -7.91
C ASN A 119 5.59 18.88 -7.72
N GLN A 120 6.74 18.30 -8.06
CA GLN A 120 7.00 16.88 -7.81
C GLN A 120 7.00 16.56 -6.32
N VAL A 121 7.67 17.36 -5.49
CA VAL A 121 7.68 17.21 -4.04
C VAL A 121 6.24 17.18 -3.49
N GLN A 122 5.38 18.09 -3.93
CA GLN A 122 3.97 18.11 -3.52
C GLN A 122 3.20 16.86 -3.98
N GLN A 123 3.39 16.43 -5.23
CA GLN A 123 2.71 15.25 -5.79
C GLN A 123 3.12 13.98 -5.06
N VAL A 124 4.42 13.78 -4.85
CA VAL A 124 4.96 12.63 -4.14
C VAL A 124 4.49 12.64 -2.68
N ALA A 125 4.46 13.79 -2.00
CA ALA A 125 3.89 13.89 -0.66
C ALA A 125 2.43 13.41 -0.61
N SER A 126 1.60 13.79 -1.58
CA SER A 126 0.21 13.35 -1.69
C SER A 126 0.11 11.83 -1.89
N ILE A 127 0.96 11.26 -2.75
CA ILE A 127 1.03 9.82 -2.99
C ILE A 127 1.41 9.07 -1.71
N VAL A 128 2.48 9.50 -1.04
CA VAL A 128 2.96 8.93 0.23
C VAL A 128 1.87 8.95 1.30
N CYS A 129 1.20 10.09 1.46
CA CYS A 129 0.12 10.25 2.45
C CYS A 129 -1.05 9.31 2.15
N LYS A 130 -1.49 9.21 0.89
CA LYS A 130 -2.55 8.28 0.49
C LYS A 130 -2.15 6.83 0.74
N LYS A 131 -0.93 6.43 0.38
CA LYS A 131 -0.42 5.08 0.60
C LYS A 131 -0.41 4.70 2.09
N HIS A 132 0.07 5.60 2.96
CA HIS A 132 0.03 5.40 4.41
C HIS A 132 -1.40 5.27 4.97
N LYS A 133 -2.34 6.11 4.52
CA LYS A 133 -3.75 6.02 4.95
C LYS A 133 -4.38 4.69 4.53
N THR A 134 -4.16 4.26 3.29
CA THR A 134 -4.65 2.97 2.81
C THR A 134 -4.05 1.81 3.61
N LEU A 135 -2.74 1.82 3.85
CA LEU A 135 -2.06 0.79 4.63
C LEU A 135 -2.49 0.77 6.11
N LYS A 136 -2.80 1.94 6.68
CA LYS A 136 -3.34 2.05 8.05
C LYS A 136 -4.67 1.29 8.17
N ASN A 137 -5.55 1.38 7.17
CA ASN A 137 -6.81 0.64 7.16
C ASN A 137 -6.58 -0.88 7.10
N ALA A 138 -5.62 -1.35 6.29
CA ALA A 138 -5.22 -2.76 6.29
C ALA A 138 -4.71 -3.22 7.67
N GLY A 139 -3.95 -2.36 8.36
CA GLY A 139 -3.47 -2.65 9.72
C GLY A 139 -4.59 -2.84 10.73
N TYR A 140 -5.66 -2.02 10.66
CA TYR A 140 -6.82 -2.20 11.54
C TYR A 140 -7.56 -3.51 11.26
N LEU A 141 -7.70 -3.91 10.00
CA LEU A 141 -8.28 -5.19 9.64
C LEU A 141 -7.45 -6.37 10.18
N LEU A 142 -6.13 -6.34 10.02
CA LEU A 142 -5.22 -7.35 10.58
C LEU A 142 -5.36 -7.48 12.09
N ILE A 143 -5.34 -6.35 12.83
CA ILE A 143 -5.54 -6.36 14.29
C ILE A 143 -6.88 -7.00 14.65
N THR A 144 -7.94 -6.65 13.91
CA THR A 144 -9.28 -7.20 14.12
C THR A 144 -9.31 -8.70 13.88
N GLN A 145 -8.64 -9.21 12.84
CA GLN A 145 -8.51 -10.64 12.57
C GLN A 145 -7.81 -11.37 13.72
N PHE A 146 -6.71 -10.84 14.26
CA PHE A 146 -6.04 -11.46 15.41
C PHE A 146 -6.93 -11.52 16.66
N ILE A 147 -7.75 -10.48 16.89
CA ILE A 147 -8.75 -10.50 17.98
C ILE A 147 -9.81 -11.59 17.72
N LEU A 148 -10.34 -11.67 16.50
CA LEU A 148 -11.33 -12.69 16.12
C LEU A 148 -10.77 -14.12 16.24
N ILE A 149 -9.52 -14.34 15.86
CA ILE A 149 -8.83 -15.62 16.06
C ILE A 149 -8.73 -15.94 17.55
N GLY A 150 -8.39 -14.97 18.38
CA GLY A 150 -8.36 -15.14 19.83
C GLY A 150 -9.71 -15.59 20.39
N ILE A 151 -10.81 -14.94 19.97
CA ILE A 151 -12.18 -15.30 20.35
C ILE A 151 -12.55 -16.70 19.85
N TRP A 152 -12.17 -17.02 18.61
CA TRP A 152 -12.44 -18.33 18.02
C TRP A 152 -11.73 -19.44 18.80
N LEU A 153 -10.44 -19.26 19.11
CA LEU A 153 -9.64 -20.24 19.85
C LEU A 153 -10.17 -20.45 21.26
N THR A 154 -10.49 -19.38 22.00
CA THR A 154 -11.01 -19.51 23.37
C THR A 154 -12.37 -20.22 23.37
N THR A 155 -13.27 -19.86 22.46
CA THR A 155 -14.58 -20.50 22.34
C THR A 155 -14.46 -21.97 21.94
N PHE A 156 -13.57 -22.30 21.01
CA PHE A 156 -13.31 -23.67 20.59
C PHE A 156 -12.79 -24.54 21.75
N ILE A 157 -11.83 -24.02 22.53
CA ILE A 157 -11.28 -24.73 23.69
C ILE A 157 -12.37 -24.95 24.75
N LEU A 158 -13.15 -23.91 25.08
CA LEU A 158 -14.22 -24.02 26.08
C LEU A 158 -15.32 -25.00 25.67
N ASN A 159 -15.62 -25.14 24.38
CA ASN A 159 -16.60 -26.12 23.89
C ASN A 159 -16.08 -27.56 23.88
N LYS A 160 -14.77 -27.77 24.02
CA LYS A 160 -14.14 -29.09 24.09
C LYS A 160 -13.83 -29.57 25.51
N ILE A 161 -13.86 -28.67 26.50
CA ILE A 161 -13.77 -28.99 27.94
C ILE A 161 -15.15 -29.38 28.44
#